data_AF-A0A356W6Q2-F1
#
_entry.id   AF-A0A356W6Q2-F1
#
_cell.length_a   1.000
_cell.length_b   1.000
_cell.length_c   1.000
_cell.angle_alpha   90.00
_cell.angle_beta   90.00
_cell.angle_gamma   90.00
#
_symmetry.space_group_name_H-M   'P 1'
#
loop_
_entity.id
_entity.type
_entity.pdbx_description
1 polymer ?
#
loop_
_entity_poly.entity_id
_entity_poly.type
_entity_poly.pdbx_seq_one_letter_code
_entity_poly.pdbx_strand_id
1 'polypeptide(L)'
;MLNSINLLRTLSCFAILIFHIREFVHAHSDTVHLAFSAAPGFHLFLAISGFILVYITQPHDTPMNFMLKRTVRIVPLYWTATTLALGMALLKPWLFQDADTSLSSIISGYLFLPHYDLGADIQPILFVGWTLGYIMLFYLLFSLTLFVPEQYQIPSAILMTLGVIAGAHLLPNGAYREFYGDPILVEFAMGCIIGLILRQSHVQD
;
A
#
# COMPACT_ATOMS: atom_id res chain seq x y z
N MET A 1 0.15 24.57 -1.64
CA MET A 1 0.90 23.32 -1.88
C MET A 1 0.08 22.06 -1.59
N LEU A 2 -0.38 21.85 -0.35
CA LEU A 2 -1.15 20.64 0.03
C LEU A 2 -2.37 20.34 -0.86
N ASN A 3 -3.13 21.36 -1.26
CA ASN A 3 -4.30 21.17 -2.14
C ASN A 3 -3.93 20.60 -3.51
N SER A 4 -2.84 21.10 -4.11
CA SER A 4 -2.33 20.61 -5.39
C SER A 4 -1.84 19.17 -5.30
N ILE A 5 -1.21 18.80 -4.18
CA ILE A 5 -0.71 17.43 -3.94
C ILE A 5 -1.88 16.48 -3.67
N ASN A 6 -2.89 16.89 -2.90
CA ASN A 6 -4.10 16.12 -2.71
C ASN A 6 -4.88 15.94 -4.02
N LEU A 7 -4.88 16.95 -4.90
CA LEU A 7 -5.47 16.83 -6.24
C LEU A 7 -4.71 15.78 -7.06
N LEU A 8 -3.37 15.82 -7.08
CA LEU A 8 -2.57 14.80 -7.75
C LEU A 8 -2.84 13.40 -7.21
N ARG A 9 -2.91 13.24 -5.88
CA ARG A 9 -3.29 11.96 -5.26
C ARG A 9 -4.68 11.50 -5.70
N THR A 10 -5.63 12.42 -5.78
CA THR A 10 -7.00 12.13 -6.23
C THR A 10 -6.99 11.67 -7.70
N LEU A 11 -6.25 12.36 -8.57
CA LEU A 11 -6.08 11.96 -9.98
C LEU A 11 -5.41 10.58 -10.07
N SER A 12 -4.41 10.30 -9.24
CA SER A 12 -3.78 8.98 -9.16
C SER A 12 -4.76 7.89 -8.75
N CYS A 13 -5.63 8.14 -7.76
CA CYS A 13 -6.70 7.22 -7.38
C CYS A 13 -7.67 6.94 -8.53
N PHE A 14 -8.06 7.98 -9.30
CA PHE A 14 -8.90 7.78 -10.48
C PHE A 14 -8.21 6.98 -11.57
N ALA A 15 -6.92 7.22 -11.80
CA ALA A 15 -6.11 6.42 -12.72
C ALA A 15 -6.05 4.93 -12.31
N ILE A 16 -5.88 4.65 -11.01
CA ILE A 16 -5.95 3.28 -10.46
C ILE A 16 -7.33 2.66 -10.72
N LEU A 17 -8.41 3.39 -10.41
CA LEU A 17 -9.78 2.93 -10.63
C LEU A 17 -10.04 2.59 -12.11
N ILE A 18 -9.64 3.48 -13.03
CA ILE A 18 -9.80 3.28 -14.48
C ILE A 18 -9.00 2.05 -14.93
N PHE A 19 -7.78 1.87 -14.41
CA PHE A 19 -6.97 0.69 -14.68
C PHE A 19 -7.69 -0.60 -14.25
N HIS A 20 -8.26 -0.65 -13.04
CA HIS A 20 -8.95 -1.85 -12.56
C HIS A 20 -10.25 -2.14 -13.31
N ILE A 21 -11.01 -1.10 -13.65
CA ILE A 21 -12.21 -1.25 -14.50
C ILE A 21 -11.81 -1.85 -15.85
N ARG A 22 -10.70 -1.38 -16.44
CA ARG A 22 -10.19 -1.90 -17.70
C ARG A 22 -9.76 -3.35 -17.61
N GLU A 23 -8.99 -3.72 -16.59
CA GLU A 23 -8.58 -5.12 -16.39
C GLU A 23 -9.81 -6.02 -16.16
N PHE A 24 -10.78 -5.56 -15.37
CA PHE A 24 -12.03 -6.30 -15.14
C PHE A 24 -12.81 -6.52 -16.44
N VAL A 25 -12.96 -5.48 -17.27
CA VAL A 25 -13.67 -5.56 -18.56
C VAL A 25 -12.92 -6.49 -19.53
N HIS A 26 -11.58 -6.36 -19.63
CA HIS A 26 -10.79 -7.23 -20.48
C HIS A 26 -10.81 -8.70 -20.05
N ALA A 27 -10.90 -8.98 -18.75
CA ALA A 27 -11.03 -10.34 -18.23
C ALA A 27 -12.42 -10.97 -18.47
N HIS A 28 -13.46 -10.16 -18.67
CA HIS A 28 -14.86 -10.64 -18.74
C HIS A 28 -15.59 -10.32 -20.06
N SER A 29 -14.95 -9.61 -20.99
CA SER A 29 -15.56 -9.24 -22.27
C SER A 29 -14.53 -9.22 -23.40
N ASP A 30 -14.74 -10.11 -24.38
CA ASP A 30 -13.95 -10.15 -25.61
C ASP A 30 -14.38 -9.07 -26.63
N THR A 31 -15.50 -8.37 -26.37
CA THR A 31 -16.11 -7.43 -27.31
C THR A 31 -15.84 -5.96 -26.99
N VAL A 32 -15.55 -5.65 -25.73
CA VAL A 32 -15.35 -4.27 -25.27
C VAL A 32 -13.88 -4.09 -24.92
N HIS A 33 -13.17 -3.32 -25.75
CA HIS A 33 -11.78 -2.97 -25.50
C HIS A 33 -11.64 -1.49 -25.16
N LEU A 34 -11.13 -1.20 -23.96
CA LEU A 34 -10.82 0.17 -23.57
C LEU A 34 -9.41 0.53 -24.08
N ALA A 35 -9.36 1.37 -25.11
CA ALA A 35 -8.12 1.78 -25.79
C ALA A 35 -7.26 2.75 -24.96
N PHE A 36 -7.80 3.33 -23.89
CA PHE A 36 -7.04 4.20 -23.00
C PHE A 36 -6.36 3.38 -21.90
N SER A 37 -5.05 3.54 -21.76
CA SER A 37 -4.29 3.01 -20.63
C SER A 37 -3.91 4.16 -19.70
N ALA A 38 -4.48 4.17 -18.51
CA ALA A 38 -3.84 4.84 -17.40
C ALA A 38 -2.73 3.90 -16.93
N ALA A 39 -1.47 4.18 -17.29
CA ALA A 39 -0.33 3.54 -16.62
C ALA A 39 -0.58 3.60 -15.11
N PRO A 40 -0.35 2.51 -14.35
CA PRO A 40 -1.00 2.34 -13.05
C PRO A 40 -0.67 3.53 -12.17
N GLY A 41 -1.67 4.40 -11.96
CA GLY A 41 -1.56 5.63 -11.15
C GLY A 41 -1.13 5.34 -9.71
N PHE A 42 -1.11 4.06 -9.38
CA PHE A 42 -0.52 3.42 -8.23
C PHE A 42 0.90 3.94 -7.90
N HIS A 43 1.83 4.01 -8.86
CA HIS A 43 3.22 4.42 -8.59
C HIS A 43 3.27 5.86 -8.03
N LEU A 44 2.55 6.76 -8.72
CA LEU A 44 2.41 8.15 -8.30
C LEU A 44 1.62 8.25 -6.98
N PHE A 45 0.60 7.43 -6.79
CA PHE A 45 -0.17 7.38 -5.55
C PHE A 45 0.69 6.99 -4.34
N LEU A 46 1.58 6.01 -4.48
CA LEU A 46 2.48 5.61 -3.40
C LEU A 46 3.49 6.71 -3.08
N ALA A 47 4.17 7.27 -4.09
CA ALA A 47 5.13 8.35 -3.89
C ALA A 47 4.48 9.57 -3.20
N ILE A 48 3.29 9.99 -3.65
CA ILE A 48 2.56 11.09 -3.02
C ILE A 48 2.08 10.71 -1.62
N SER A 49 1.65 9.47 -1.39
CA SER A 49 1.23 9.01 -0.07
C SER A 49 2.38 9.04 0.94
N GLY A 50 3.58 8.61 0.53
CA GLY A 50 4.79 8.71 1.33
C GLY A 50 5.16 10.17 1.64
N PHE A 51 5.07 11.06 0.65
CA PHE A 51 5.30 12.49 0.84
C PHE A 51 4.35 13.13 1.85
N ILE A 52 3.03 13.00 1.61
CA ILE A 52 1.99 13.58 2.46
C ILE A 52 2.16 13.07 3.89
N LEU A 53 2.45 11.79 4.05
CA LEU A 53 2.62 11.14 5.35
C LEU A 53 3.69 11.83 6.20
N VAL A 54 4.81 12.22 5.62
CA VAL A 54 5.85 12.96 6.35
C VAL A 54 5.41 14.38 6.62
N TYR A 55 4.86 15.05 5.60
CA TYR A 55 4.51 16.45 5.69
C TYR A 55 3.43 16.74 6.76
N ILE A 56 2.51 15.81 7.00
CA ILE A 56 1.47 15.95 8.04
C ILE A 56 1.93 15.49 9.43
N THR A 57 3.10 14.84 9.53
CA THR A 57 3.61 14.33 10.81
C THR A 57 4.24 15.47 11.59
N GLN A 58 3.82 15.63 12.84
CA GLN A 58 4.31 16.71 13.70
C GLN A 58 5.56 16.27 14.47
N PRO A 59 6.47 17.19 14.84
CA PRO A 59 7.69 16.86 15.61
C PRO A 59 7.42 16.15 16.95
N HIS A 60 6.22 16.30 17.51
CA HIS A 60 5.82 15.72 18.79
C HIS A 60 4.99 14.44 18.65
N ASP A 61 4.73 13.96 17.43
CA ASP A 61 4.02 12.70 17.23
C ASP A 61 4.90 11.53 17.69
N THR A 62 4.39 10.73 18.61
CA THR A 62 5.05 9.48 19.01
C THR A 62 4.80 8.38 17.97
N PRO A 63 5.72 7.43 17.77
CA PRO A 63 5.55 6.29 16.87
C PRO A 63 4.22 5.54 17.06
N MET A 64 3.84 5.32 18.33
CA MET A 64 2.60 4.64 18.68
C MET A 64 1.37 5.47 18.27
N ASN A 65 1.35 6.76 18.60
CA ASN A 65 0.23 7.64 18.24
C ASN A 65 0.11 7.78 16.71
N PHE A 66 1.25 7.86 16.02
CA PHE A 66 1.34 7.88 14.57
C PHE A 66 0.67 6.63 13.95
N MET A 67 0.99 5.44 14.45
CA MET A 67 0.41 4.18 13.96
C MET A 67 -1.07 4.06 14.27
N LEU A 68 -1.48 4.41 15.50
CA LEU A 68 -2.87 4.32 15.94
C LEU A 68 -3.81 5.22 15.10
N LYS A 69 -3.44 6.50 14.90
CA LYS A 69 -4.22 7.45 14.08
C LYS A 69 -4.51 6.91 12.67
N ARG A 70 -3.57 6.16 12.09
CA ARG A 70 -3.67 5.62 10.73
C ARG A 70 -4.43 4.29 10.70
N THR A 71 -4.14 3.42 11.66
CA THR A 71 -4.80 2.11 11.81
C THR A 71 -6.31 2.28 12.02
N VAL A 72 -6.72 3.18 12.93
CA VAL A 72 -8.16 3.44 13.22
C VAL A 72 -8.91 4.00 12.00
N ARG A 73 -8.21 4.69 11.09
CA ARG A 73 -8.82 5.21 9.86
C ARG A 73 -8.98 4.13 8.78
N ILE A 74 -8.04 3.20 8.68
CA ILE A 74 -7.94 2.24 7.58
C ILE A 74 -8.61 0.91 7.92
N VAL A 75 -8.25 0.34 9.07
CA VAL A 75 -8.59 -1.03 9.43
C VAL A 75 -10.09 -1.26 9.53
N PRO A 76 -10.89 -0.42 10.21
CA PRO A 76 -12.33 -0.65 10.34
C PRO A 76 -13.06 -0.67 9.00
N LEU A 77 -12.72 0.26 8.10
CA LEU A 77 -13.32 0.36 6.78
C LEU A 77 -12.93 -0.85 5.92
N TYR A 78 -11.63 -1.18 5.90
CA TYR A 78 -11.13 -2.32 5.16
C TYR A 78 -11.75 -3.63 5.66
N TRP A 79 -11.77 -3.89 6.96
CA TRP A 79 -12.39 -5.10 7.52
C TRP A 79 -13.86 -5.21 7.16
N THR A 80 -14.61 -4.10 7.20
CA THR A 80 -16.02 -4.09 6.80
C THR A 80 -16.18 -4.47 5.32
N ALA A 81 -15.38 -3.87 4.44
CA ALA A 81 -15.41 -4.16 3.01
C ALA A 81 -14.95 -5.60 2.70
N THR A 82 -13.91 -6.09 3.36
CA THR A 82 -13.41 -7.47 3.24
C THR A 82 -14.44 -8.48 3.75
N THR A 83 -15.13 -8.18 4.86
CA THR A 83 -16.23 -9.03 5.36
C THR A 83 -17.35 -9.12 4.35
N LEU A 84 -17.74 -7.99 3.75
CA LEU A 84 -18.77 -7.95 2.72
C LEU A 84 -18.35 -8.73 1.47
N ALA A 85 -17.11 -8.54 1.00
CA ALA A 85 -16.56 -9.26 -0.15
C ALA A 85 -16.48 -10.77 0.11
N LEU A 86 -16.01 -11.19 1.29
CA LEU A 86 -16.02 -12.59 1.71
C LEU A 86 -17.45 -13.17 1.73
N GLY A 87 -18.41 -12.43 2.28
CA GLY A 87 -19.82 -12.83 2.25
C GLY A 87 -20.34 -13.03 0.83
N MET A 88 -20.00 -12.13 -0.10
CA MET A 88 -20.36 -12.26 -1.51
C MET A 88 -19.66 -13.45 -2.18
N ALA A 89 -18.37 -13.69 -1.89
CA ALA A 89 -17.62 -14.82 -2.42
C ALA A 89 -18.24 -16.17 -1.99
N LEU A 90 -18.70 -16.27 -0.73
CA LEU A 90 -19.37 -17.47 -0.22
C LEU A 90 -20.78 -17.67 -0.81
N LEU A 91 -21.53 -16.58 -1.02
CA LEU A 91 -22.90 -16.65 -1.57
C LEU A 91 -22.94 -16.79 -3.09
N LYS A 92 -21.94 -16.24 -3.79
CA LYS A 92 -21.84 -16.18 -5.26
C LYS A 92 -20.40 -16.45 -5.71
N PRO A 93 -19.90 -17.69 -5.63
CA PRO A 93 -18.51 -18.03 -5.93
C PRO A 93 -18.07 -17.67 -7.35
N TRP A 94 -19.00 -17.67 -8.33
CA TRP A 94 -18.69 -17.34 -9.72
C TRP A 94 -18.22 -15.89 -9.94
N LEU A 95 -18.48 -14.98 -8.98
CA LEU A 95 -18.00 -13.60 -9.00
C LEU A 95 -16.54 -13.49 -8.51
N PHE A 96 -16.02 -14.51 -7.84
CA PHE A 96 -14.72 -14.53 -7.16
C PHE A 96 -14.01 -15.86 -7.42
N GLN A 97 -13.80 -16.19 -8.70
CA GLN A 97 -13.36 -17.53 -9.12
C GLN A 97 -11.99 -17.91 -8.54
N ASP A 98 -11.08 -16.95 -8.43
CA ASP A 98 -9.72 -17.16 -7.93
C ASP A 98 -9.57 -16.90 -6.42
N ALA A 99 -10.64 -16.49 -5.73
CA ALA A 99 -10.55 -16.13 -4.32
C ALA A 99 -10.35 -17.36 -3.42
N ASP A 100 -9.22 -17.42 -2.74
CA ASP A 100 -9.00 -18.40 -1.68
C ASP A 100 -9.81 -18.01 -0.42
N THR A 101 -10.80 -18.82 -0.07
CA THR A 101 -11.64 -18.66 1.13
C THR A 101 -11.20 -19.54 2.30
N SER A 102 -10.01 -20.14 2.22
CA SER A 102 -9.39 -20.88 3.32
C SER A 102 -9.21 -19.98 4.55
N LEU A 103 -9.23 -20.60 5.74
CA LEU A 103 -9.02 -19.86 7.00
C LEU A 103 -7.67 -19.12 7.00
N SER A 104 -6.64 -19.70 6.37
CA SER A 104 -5.33 -19.06 6.21
C SER A 104 -5.41 -17.79 5.37
N SER A 105 -6.06 -17.85 4.20
CA SER A 105 -6.25 -16.68 3.34
C SER A 105 -7.05 -15.58 4.02
N ILE A 106 -8.12 -15.96 4.72
CA ILE A 106 -8.95 -15.00 5.47
C ILE A 106 -8.10 -14.30 6.55
N ILE A 107 -7.41 -15.05 7.40
CA ILE A 107 -6.58 -14.46 8.46
C ILE A 107 -5.49 -13.55 7.86
N SER A 108 -4.79 -14.03 6.83
CA SER A 108 -3.77 -13.24 6.15
C SER A 108 -4.33 -11.95 5.56
N GLY A 109 -5.49 -12.02 4.89
CA GLY A 109 -6.15 -10.86 4.30
C GLY A 109 -6.57 -9.80 5.31
N TYR A 110 -7.06 -10.18 6.50
CA TYR A 110 -7.42 -9.24 7.56
C TYR A 110 -6.21 -8.62 8.28
N LEU A 111 -5.09 -9.35 8.33
CA LEU A 111 -3.84 -8.91 8.94
C LEU A 111 -2.89 -8.23 7.94
N PHE A 112 -3.29 -8.09 6.67
CA PHE A 112 -2.46 -7.56 5.59
C PHE A 112 -1.17 -8.36 5.36
N LEU A 113 -1.22 -9.67 5.60
CA LEU A 113 -0.09 -10.57 5.35
C LEU A 113 -0.12 -11.08 3.91
N PRO A 114 1.05 -11.23 3.25
CA PRO A 114 1.12 -11.79 1.91
C PRO A 114 0.64 -13.24 1.90
N HIS A 115 -0.32 -13.54 1.04
CA HIS A 115 -0.86 -14.88 0.82
C HIS A 115 -1.25 -15.01 -0.65
N TYR A 116 -0.99 -16.17 -1.24
CA TYR A 116 -1.39 -16.45 -2.62
C TYR A 116 -2.87 -16.81 -2.67
N ASP A 117 -3.56 -16.30 -3.66
CA ASP A 117 -4.89 -16.77 -4.02
C ASP A 117 -4.81 -18.10 -4.81
N LEU A 118 -5.95 -18.56 -5.34
CA LEU A 118 -6.00 -19.78 -6.13
C LEU A 118 -5.38 -19.63 -7.53
N GLY A 119 -5.22 -18.38 -8.00
CA GLY A 119 -4.56 -18.01 -9.25
C GLY A 119 -3.03 -17.90 -9.14
N ALA A 120 -2.46 -18.12 -7.94
CA ALA A 120 -1.05 -17.93 -7.62
C ALA A 120 -0.57 -16.46 -7.66
N ASP A 121 -1.50 -15.52 -7.53
CA ASP A 121 -1.20 -14.10 -7.36
C ASP A 121 -1.31 -13.71 -5.87
N ILE A 122 -0.56 -12.67 -5.45
CA ILE A 122 -0.66 -12.13 -4.09
C ILE A 122 -1.87 -11.19 -4.02
N GLN A 123 -3.06 -11.79 -3.97
CA GLN A 123 -4.32 -11.06 -3.98
C GLN A 123 -5.23 -11.51 -2.84
N PRO A 124 -5.48 -10.66 -1.83
CA PRO A 124 -6.51 -10.96 -0.85
C PRO A 124 -7.90 -10.86 -1.49
N ILE A 125 -8.89 -11.49 -0.83
CA ILE A 125 -10.31 -11.51 -1.27
C ILE A 125 -10.81 -10.15 -1.75
N LEU A 126 -10.43 -9.07 -1.04
CA LEU A 126 -10.62 -7.72 -1.51
C LEU A 126 -9.33 -7.22 -2.18
N PHE A 127 -9.33 -7.17 -3.51
CA PHE A 127 -8.14 -6.86 -4.34
C PHE A 127 -7.27 -5.73 -3.78
N VAL A 128 -7.83 -4.58 -3.39
CA VAL A 128 -7.06 -3.43 -2.86
C VAL A 128 -6.22 -3.74 -1.61
N GLY A 129 -6.46 -4.86 -0.94
CA GLY A 129 -5.74 -5.30 0.26
C GLY A 129 -4.24 -5.49 0.04
N TRP A 130 -3.79 -5.88 -1.16
CA TRP A 130 -2.34 -6.01 -1.44
C TRP A 130 -1.63 -4.65 -1.35
N THR A 131 -2.21 -3.61 -1.97
CA THR A 131 -1.71 -2.23 -1.88
C THR A 131 -1.75 -1.73 -0.44
N LEU A 132 -2.83 -2.06 0.29
CA LEU A 132 -2.99 -1.63 1.66
C LEU A 132 -1.96 -2.28 2.60
N GLY A 133 -1.56 -3.51 2.33
CA GLY A 133 -0.43 -4.14 3.00
C GLY A 133 0.86 -3.36 2.84
N TYR A 134 1.16 -2.88 1.63
CA TYR A 134 2.34 -2.03 1.40
C TYR A 134 2.25 -0.74 2.21
N ILE A 135 1.08 -0.08 2.20
CA ILE A 135 0.84 1.15 2.98
C ILE A 135 1.06 0.89 4.48
N MET A 136 0.52 -0.21 5.03
CA MET A 136 0.66 -0.54 6.45
C MET A 136 2.11 -0.87 6.83
N LEU A 137 2.83 -1.62 5.98
CA LEU A 137 4.27 -1.86 6.13
C LEU A 137 5.03 -0.53 6.17
N PHE A 138 4.71 0.39 5.25
CA PHE A 138 5.37 1.69 5.24
C PHE A 138 5.07 2.55 6.44
N TYR A 139 3.84 2.51 6.95
CA TYR A 139 3.50 3.22 8.17
C TYR A 139 4.32 2.68 9.33
N LEU A 140 4.49 1.35 9.40
CA LEU A 140 5.36 0.72 10.38
C LEU A 140 6.81 1.19 10.22
N LEU A 141 7.41 1.07 9.03
CA LEU A 141 8.80 1.48 8.77
C LEU A 141 9.03 2.96 9.11
N PHE A 142 8.14 3.85 8.66
CA PHE A 142 8.25 5.27 8.98
C PHE A 142 8.04 5.54 10.46
N SER A 143 7.11 4.87 11.14
CA SER A 143 6.93 5.06 12.58
C SER A 143 8.21 4.72 13.35
N LEU A 144 9.00 3.75 12.87
CA LEU A 144 10.27 3.40 13.49
C LEU A 144 11.34 4.49 13.31
N THR A 145 11.30 5.25 12.21
CA THR A 145 12.22 6.38 12.01
C THR A 145 11.93 7.52 12.98
N LEU A 146 10.72 7.63 13.52
CA LEU A 146 10.39 8.64 14.54
C LEU A 146 11.08 8.37 15.89
N PHE A 147 11.65 7.19 16.12
CA PHE A 147 12.51 6.94 17.30
C PHE A 147 13.91 7.53 17.16
N VAL A 148 14.35 7.87 15.94
CA VAL A 148 15.69 8.42 15.71
C VAL A 148 15.66 9.95 15.64
N PRO A 149 16.75 10.63 16.02
CA PRO A 149 16.87 12.07 15.86
C PRO A 149 16.61 12.50 14.41
N GLU A 150 16.04 13.69 14.23
CA GLU A 150 15.58 14.18 12.92
C GLU A 150 16.65 14.11 11.82
N GLN A 151 17.92 14.39 12.15
CA GLN A 151 19.06 14.31 11.24
C GLN A 151 19.32 12.90 10.68
N TYR A 152 18.87 11.85 11.37
CA TYR A 152 19.05 10.45 10.97
C TYR A 152 17.79 9.81 10.38
N GLN A 153 16.67 10.54 10.33
CA GLN A 153 15.39 9.98 9.84
C GLN A 153 15.50 9.55 8.37
N ILE A 154 16.11 10.36 7.50
CA ILE A 154 16.31 10.01 6.08
C ILE A 154 17.21 8.77 5.92
N PRO A 155 18.44 8.74 6.47
CA PRO A 155 19.28 7.54 6.41
C PRO A 155 18.59 6.29 6.97
N SER A 156 17.86 6.42 8.09
CA SER A 156 17.15 5.28 8.69
C SER A 156 16.02 4.77 7.80
N ALA A 157 15.25 5.65 7.15
CA ALA A 157 14.18 5.26 6.22
C ALA A 157 14.73 4.50 5.00
N ILE A 158 15.86 4.97 4.45
CA ILE A 158 16.56 4.30 3.34
C ILE A 158 17.06 2.93 3.80
N LEU A 159 17.79 2.89 4.91
CA LEU A 159 18.39 1.64 5.42
C LEU A 159 17.33 0.61 5.77
N MET A 160 16.23 1.02 6.39
CA MET A 160 15.11 0.14 6.72
C MET A 160 14.42 -0.42 5.47
N THR A 161 14.12 0.44 4.48
CA THR A 161 13.51 0.00 3.22
C THR A 161 14.41 -0.98 2.48
N LEU A 162 15.69 -0.65 2.31
CA LEU A 162 16.65 -1.53 1.66
C LEU A 162 16.88 -2.82 2.46
N GLY A 163 16.87 -2.73 3.79
CA GLY A 163 16.99 -3.88 4.69
C GLY A 163 15.81 -4.84 4.57
N VAL A 164 14.58 -4.33 4.42
CA VAL A 164 13.39 -5.16 4.15
C VAL A 164 13.52 -5.89 2.82
N ILE A 165 13.88 -5.16 1.74
CA ILE A 165 14.05 -5.76 0.41
C ILE A 165 15.15 -6.82 0.42
N ALA A 166 16.33 -6.48 0.97
CA ALA A 166 17.45 -7.40 1.07
C ALA A 166 17.12 -8.63 1.94
N GLY A 167 16.43 -8.42 3.06
CA GLY A 167 15.97 -9.49 3.94
C GLY A 167 14.95 -10.41 3.26
N ALA A 168 14.06 -9.87 2.42
CA ALA A 168 13.10 -10.66 1.66
C ALA A 168 13.78 -11.65 0.71
N HIS A 169 14.92 -11.28 0.12
CA HIS A 169 15.70 -12.17 -0.75
C HIS A 169 16.35 -13.35 -0.02
N LEU A 170 16.45 -13.31 1.31
CA LEU A 170 16.91 -14.42 2.13
C LEU A 170 15.80 -15.44 2.44
N LEU A 171 14.54 -15.07 2.22
CA LEU A 171 13.41 -15.96 2.42
C LEU A 171 13.31 -16.99 1.27
N PRO A 172 12.73 -18.17 1.54
CA PRO A 172 12.33 -19.10 0.48
C PRO A 172 11.42 -18.42 -0.55
N ASN A 173 11.40 -18.95 -1.78
CA ASN A 173 10.47 -18.48 -2.80
C ASN A 173 9.03 -18.62 -2.30
N GLY A 174 8.24 -17.56 -2.44
CA GLY A 174 6.85 -17.50 -1.99
C GLY A 174 6.38 -16.07 -1.75
N ALA A 175 5.12 -15.92 -1.32
CA ALA A 175 4.43 -14.63 -1.24
C ALA A 175 5.18 -13.59 -0.40
N TYR A 176 5.79 -14.01 0.70
CA TYR A 176 6.55 -13.12 1.58
C TYR A 176 7.78 -12.53 0.87
N ARG A 177 8.52 -13.34 0.12
CA ARG A 177 9.70 -12.87 -0.63
C ARG A 177 9.31 -11.94 -1.75
N GLU A 178 8.27 -12.27 -2.50
CA GLU A 178 7.77 -11.45 -3.61
C GLU A 178 7.24 -10.11 -3.12
N PHE A 179 6.42 -10.13 -2.07
CA PHE A 179 5.84 -8.91 -1.50
C PHE A 179 6.91 -8.01 -0.86
N TYR A 180 7.72 -8.51 0.07
CA TYR A 180 8.72 -7.67 0.74
C TYR A 180 9.94 -7.35 -0.12
N GLY A 181 10.18 -8.10 -1.19
CA GLY A 181 11.25 -7.86 -2.17
C GLY A 181 10.84 -6.94 -3.32
N ASP A 182 9.58 -6.48 -3.34
CA ASP A 182 9.04 -5.67 -4.44
C ASP A 182 9.73 -4.29 -4.50
N PRO A 183 10.32 -3.89 -5.66
CA PRO A 183 10.92 -2.56 -5.85
C PRO A 183 9.96 -1.40 -5.62
N ILE A 184 8.65 -1.66 -5.64
CA ILE A 184 7.58 -0.71 -5.30
C ILE A 184 7.80 -0.03 -3.95
N LEU A 185 8.49 -0.73 -3.04
CA LEU A 185 8.83 -0.21 -1.73
C LEU A 185 9.74 1.03 -1.84
N VAL A 186 10.62 1.07 -2.84
CA VAL A 186 11.51 2.19 -3.07
C VAL A 186 10.72 3.45 -3.45
N GLU A 187 9.65 3.33 -4.23
CA GLU A 187 8.85 4.47 -4.68
C GLU A 187 8.16 5.19 -3.53
N PHE A 188 7.57 4.43 -2.60
CA PHE A 188 6.98 5.02 -1.41
C PHE A 188 8.04 5.65 -0.51
N ALA A 189 9.17 4.97 -0.30
CA ALA A 189 10.28 5.49 0.48
C ALA A 189 10.83 6.79 -0.11
N MET A 190 10.94 6.89 -1.44
CA MET A 190 11.30 8.14 -2.14
C MET A 190 10.32 9.27 -1.81
N GLY A 191 9.02 8.98 -1.79
CA GLY A 191 8.00 9.93 -1.31
C GLY A 191 8.30 10.45 0.10
N CYS A 192 8.59 9.55 1.04
CA CYS A 192 8.94 9.93 2.41
C CYS A 192 10.22 10.75 2.50
N ILE A 193 11.26 10.38 1.74
CA ILE A 193 12.54 11.09 1.69
C ILE A 193 12.32 12.53 1.22
N ILE A 194 11.57 12.73 0.12
CA ILE A 194 11.23 14.07 -0.37
C ILE A 194 10.50 14.87 0.72
N GLY A 195 9.55 14.26 1.41
CA GLY A 195 8.83 14.90 2.51
C GLY A 195 9.74 15.31 3.67
N LEU A 196 10.71 14.46 4.03
CA LEU A 196 11.66 14.74 5.13
C LEU A 196 12.62 15.87 4.75
N ILE A 197 13.13 15.89 3.52
CA ILE A 197 14.01 16.95 3.02
C ILE A 197 13.31 18.30 3.11
N LEU A 198 12.08 18.41 2.58
CA LEU A 198 11.33 19.67 2.59
C LEU A 198 10.92 20.11 4.01
N ARG A 199 10.74 19.16 4.93
CA ARG A 199 10.47 19.49 6.33
C ARG A 199 11.70 20.09 7.01
N GLN A 200 12.87 19.49 6.80
CA GLN A 200 14.12 19.96 7.40
C GLN A 200 14.51 21.34 6.87
N SER A 201 14.31 21.64 5.59
CA SER A 201 14.60 22.98 5.04
C SER A 201 13.75 24.08 5.69
N HIS A 202 12.48 23.80 6.00
CA HIS A 202 11.58 24.77 6.64
C HIS A 202 11.89 25.05 8.12
N VAL A 203 12.68 24.22 8.80
CA VAL A 203 13.06 24.41 10.21
C VAL A 203 14.37 25.20 10.35
N GLN A 204 15.14 25.34 9.26
CA GLN A 204 16.42 26.06 9.24
C GLN A 204 16.30 27.53 8.82
N ASP A 205 15.13 27.96 8.34
CA ASP A 205 14.76 29.36 8.04
C ASP A 205 14.02 30.02 9.22
#